data_AF-A0A955URE6-F1
#
_entry.id   AF-A0A955URE6-F1
#
_cell.length_a   1.000
_cell.length_b   1.000
_cell.length_c   1.000
_cell.angle_alpha   90.00
_cell.angle_beta   90.00
_cell.angle_gamma   90.00
#
_symmetry.space_group_name_H-M   'P 1'
#
loop_
_entity.id
_entity.type
_entity.pdbx_description
1 polymer ?
#
loop_
_entity_poly.entity_id
_entity_poly.type
_entity_poly.pdbx_seq_one_letter_code
_entity_poly.pdbx_strand_id
1 'polypeptide(L)'
;KLLNWRQVATGGDAVDYAQSSACKVYGTEFYIEAYGLLLEVLGEEGALKRGSPEARLKGKLEKMYRAMLILTFGGGTNEIQREIIALAGLAMPRAKR
;
A
#
# COMPACT_ATOMS: atom_id res chain seq x y z
N LYS A 1 8.67 2.46 4.04
CA LYS A 1 9.99 1.97 4.49
C LYS A 1 10.14 1.99 6.01
N LEU A 2 9.75 3.07 6.69
CA LEU A 2 9.86 3.17 8.16
C LEU A 2 9.25 1.99 8.92
N LEU A 3 8.03 1.57 8.56
CA LEU A 3 7.37 0.41 9.20
C LEU A 3 8.15 -0.89 9.02
N ASN A 4 8.68 -1.16 7.82
CA ASN A 4 9.54 -2.32 7.57
C ASN A 4 10.82 -2.25 8.41
N TRP A 5 11.43 -1.07 8.55
CA TRP A 5 12.63 -0.91 9.39
C TRP A 5 12.32 -1.11 10.86
N ARG A 6 11.19 -0.59 11.34
CA ARG A 6 10.72 -0.87 12.70
C ARG A 6 10.56 -2.37 12.90
N GLN A 7 9.95 -3.08 11.96
CA GLN A 7 9.76 -4.53 12.05
C GLN A 7 11.10 -5.28 12.16
N VAL A 8 12.11 -4.88 11.38
CA VAL A 8 13.47 -5.46 11.49
C VAL A 8 14.13 -5.10 12.82
N ALA A 9 13.90 -3.90 13.33
CA ALA A 9 14.50 -3.45 14.60
C ALA A 9 13.83 -4.07 15.84
N THR A 10 12.54 -4.40 15.77
CA THR A 10 11.77 -4.95 16.90
C THR A 10 11.51 -6.45 16.81
N GLY A 11 11.64 -7.05 15.62
CA GLY A 11 11.54 -8.48 15.43
C GLY A 11 12.84 -9.13 15.89
N GLY A 12 12.79 -9.90 16.98
CA GLY A 12 13.87 -10.84 17.31
C GLY A 12 13.97 -11.96 16.28
N ASP A 13 14.22 -13.20 16.71
CA ASP A 13 14.41 -14.33 15.78
C ASP A 13 13.14 -14.78 15.03
N ALA A 14 11.95 -14.29 15.41
CA ALA A 14 10.67 -14.64 14.80
C ALA A 14 10.00 -13.46 14.09
N VAL A 15 9.56 -13.68 12.86
CA VAL A 15 8.82 -12.69 12.07
C VAL A 15 7.36 -12.66 12.52
N ASP A 16 6.91 -11.51 13.01
CA ASP A 16 5.48 -11.27 13.29
C ASP A 16 4.71 -11.11 11.97
N TYR A 17 3.99 -12.17 11.60
CA TYR A 17 3.17 -12.21 10.38
C TYR A 17 2.02 -11.20 10.41
N ALA A 18 1.41 -10.97 11.58
CA ALA A 18 0.30 -10.02 11.70
C ALA A 18 0.78 -8.58 11.46
N GLN A 19 1.94 -8.21 12.02
CA GLN A 19 2.55 -6.89 11.76
C GLN A 19 2.97 -6.73 10.30
N SER A 20 3.52 -7.78 9.68
CA SER A 20 3.87 -7.77 8.25
C SER A 20 2.63 -7.53 7.38
N SER A 21 1.55 -8.28 7.63
CA SER A 21 0.27 -8.13 6.93
C SER A 21 -0.34 -6.74 7.15
N ALA A 22 -0.30 -6.22 8.38
CA ALA A 22 -0.78 -4.88 8.70
C ALA A 22 0.00 -3.80 7.94
N CYS A 23 1.33 -3.90 7.90
CA CYS A 23 2.17 -2.98 7.15
C CYS A 23 1.88 -3.02 5.64
N LYS A 24 1.63 -4.22 5.08
CA LYS A 24 1.24 -4.37 3.67
C LYS A 24 -0.10 -3.69 3.39
N VAL A 25 -1.15 -4.01 4.15
CA VAL A 25 -2.49 -3.45 3.93
C VAL A 25 -2.44 -1.93 4.02
N TYR A 26 -1.93 -1.41 5.14
CA TYR A 26 -1.83 0.03 5.36
C TYR A 26 -1.00 0.72 4.26
N GLY A 27 0.20 0.20 3.96
CA GLY A 27 1.08 0.83 2.99
C GLY A 27 0.46 0.91 1.60
N THR A 28 -0.21 -0.15 1.16
CA THR A 28 -0.79 -0.20 -0.20
C THR A 28 -2.02 0.69 -0.36
N GLU A 29 -2.86 0.78 0.66
CA GLU A 29 -4.01 1.69 0.66
C GLU A 29 -3.59 3.15 0.81
N PHE A 30 -2.65 3.42 1.73
CA PHE A 30 -2.06 4.73 1.91
C PHE A 30 -1.41 5.26 0.63
N TYR A 31 -0.74 4.41 -0.16
CA TYR A 31 -0.16 4.88 -1.41
C TYR A 31 -1.23 5.36 -2.40
N ILE A 32 -2.36 4.67 -2.52
CA ILE A 32 -3.45 5.08 -3.41
C ILE A 32 -4.01 6.43 -2.95
N GLU A 33 -4.32 6.55 -1.65
CA GLU A 33 -4.83 7.79 -1.07
C GLU A 33 -3.84 8.95 -1.24
N ALA A 34 -2.57 8.75 -0.86
CA ALA A 34 -1.55 9.78 -0.93
C ALA A 34 -1.29 10.26 -2.37
N TYR A 35 -1.17 9.33 -3.33
CA TYR A 35 -1.01 9.74 -4.73
C TYR A 35 -2.29 10.35 -5.31
N GLY A 36 -3.48 9.92 -4.88
CA GLY A 36 -4.76 10.53 -5.26
C GLY A 36 -4.85 11.99 -4.81
N LEU A 37 -4.57 12.26 -3.54
CA LEU A 37 -4.53 13.62 -2.98
C LEU A 37 -3.49 14.50 -3.68
N LEU A 38 -2.30 13.95 -3.99
CA LEU A 38 -1.29 14.68 -4.73
C LEU A 38 -1.70 14.96 -6.18
N LEU A 39 -2.51 14.09 -6.80
CA LEU A 39 -3.07 14.34 -8.13
C LEU A 39 -4.16 15.42 -8.08
N GLU A 40 -5.00 15.45 -7.05
CA GLU A 40 -5.97 16.53 -6.84
C GLU A 40 -5.29 17.90 -6.71
N VAL A 41 -4.16 17.98 -6.01
CA VAL A 41 -3.34 19.20 -5.91
C VAL A 41 -2.83 19.66 -7.29
N LEU A 42 -2.56 18.74 -8.23
CA LEU A 42 -2.16 19.08 -9.60
C LEU A 42 -3.33 19.41 -10.52
N GLY A 43 -4.57 19.12 -10.12
CA GLY A 43 -5.75 19.28 -10.97
C GLY A 43 -5.66 18.47 -12.27
N GLU A 44 -6.16 19.04 -13.37
CA GLU A 44 -6.28 18.38 -14.67
C GLU A 44 -4.92 17.91 -15.23
N GLU A 45 -3.85 18.69 -15.00
CA GLU A 45 -2.49 18.35 -15.45
C GLU A 45 -1.95 17.08 -14.77
N GLY A 46 -2.52 16.69 -13.62
CA GLY A 46 -2.18 15.45 -12.91
C GLY A 46 -2.45 14.19 -13.72
N ALA A 47 -3.38 14.21 -14.67
CA ALA A 47 -3.70 13.07 -15.53
C ALA A 47 -2.72 12.90 -16.71
N LEU A 48 -1.83 13.86 -16.94
CA LEU A 48 -0.91 13.83 -18.08
C LEU A 48 0.21 12.81 -17.89
N LYS A 49 0.33 11.91 -18.86
CA LYS A 49 1.37 10.88 -18.88
C LYS A 49 2.74 11.49 -19.15
N ARG A 50 3.79 10.78 -18.72
CA ARG A 50 5.17 11.11 -19.08
C ARG A 50 5.31 11.23 -20.60
N GLY A 51 5.83 12.37 -21.06
CA GLY A 51 6.03 12.67 -22.48
C GLY A 51 4.98 13.62 -23.06
N SER A 52 3.88 13.88 -22.35
CA SER A 52 2.95 14.96 -22.71
C SER A 52 3.61 16.34 -22.52
N PRO A 53 3.33 17.33 -23.38
CA PRO A 53 3.93 18.66 -23.31
C PRO A 53 3.82 19.35 -21.95
N GLU A 54 2.67 19.18 -21.27
CA GLU A 54 2.35 19.85 -19.99
C GLU A 54 2.51 18.93 -18.77
N ALA A 55 3.15 17.75 -18.93
CA ALA A 55 3.27 16.78 -17.85
C ALA A 55 4.09 17.33 -16.66
N ARG A 56 3.41 17.60 -15.53
CA ARG A 56 4.07 18.01 -14.29
C ARG A 56 4.87 16.87 -13.67
N LEU A 57 5.97 17.21 -13.01
CA LEU A 57 6.86 16.24 -12.34
C LEU A 57 7.27 15.05 -13.23
N LYS A 58 7.38 15.28 -14.55
CA LYS A 58 7.66 14.25 -15.57
C LYS A 58 6.63 13.10 -15.57
N GLY A 59 5.36 13.37 -15.22
CA GLY A 59 4.28 12.38 -15.13
C GLY A 59 4.48 11.37 -14.00
N LYS A 60 5.29 11.69 -12.98
CA LYS A 60 5.65 10.73 -11.93
C LYS A 60 4.46 10.34 -11.05
N LEU A 61 3.63 11.29 -10.65
CA LEU A 61 2.49 11.02 -9.77
C LEU A 61 1.43 10.17 -10.47
N GLU A 62 1.06 10.53 -11.71
CA GLU A 62 0.19 9.73 -12.57
C GLU A 62 0.66 8.27 -12.68
N LYS A 63 1.96 8.10 -13.00
CA LYS A 63 2.56 6.78 -13.16
C LYS A 63 2.51 5.99 -11.86
N MET A 64 2.85 6.63 -10.73
CA MET A 64 2.86 5.96 -9.44
C MET A 64 1.45 5.57 -9.01
N TYR A 65 0.46 6.47 -9.12
CA TYR A 65 -0.93 6.16 -8.78
C TYR A 65 -1.41 4.88 -9.48
N ARG A 66 -1.23 4.78 -10.81
CA ARG A 66 -1.57 3.56 -11.56
C ARG A 66 -0.79 2.32 -11.11
N ALA A 67 0.50 2.47 -10.80
CA ALA A 67 1.34 1.35 -10.38
C ALA A 67 0.96 0.82 -8.98
N MET A 68 0.47 1.68 -8.09
CA MET A 68 0.13 1.29 -6.71
C MET A 68 -1.11 0.39 -6.64
N LEU A 69 -2.03 0.50 -7.61
CA LEU A 69 -3.24 -0.34 -7.68
C LEU A 69 -2.93 -1.84 -7.65
N ILE A 70 -1.83 -2.27 -8.29
CA ILE A 70 -1.46 -3.68 -8.32
C ILE A 70 -1.11 -4.21 -6.92
N LEU A 71 -0.62 -3.35 -6.03
CA LEU A 71 -0.13 -3.78 -4.73
C LEU A 71 -1.25 -4.15 -3.75
N THR A 72 -2.50 -3.72 -3.97
CA THR A 72 -3.63 -4.09 -3.10
C THR A 72 -3.98 -5.57 -3.23
N PHE A 73 -3.78 -6.17 -4.40
CA PHE A 73 -4.02 -7.59 -4.65
C PHE A 73 -2.74 -8.42 -4.82
N GLY A 74 -1.67 -7.81 -5.32
CA GLY A 74 -0.36 -8.44 -5.47
C GLY A 74 0.25 -8.81 -4.11
N GLY A 75 0.89 -9.98 -4.05
CA GLY A 75 1.47 -10.51 -2.79
C GLY A 75 0.42 -10.90 -1.75
N GLY A 76 -0.78 -11.28 -2.20
CA GLY A 76 -1.93 -11.60 -1.35
C GLY A 76 -2.85 -10.39 -1.18
N THR A 77 -4.14 -10.57 -1.48
CA THR A 77 -5.09 -9.46 -1.46
C THR A 77 -5.29 -8.89 -0.06
N ASN A 78 -5.63 -7.60 0.04
CA ASN A 78 -5.77 -6.94 1.32
C ASN A 78 -6.83 -7.60 2.21
N GLU A 79 -7.84 -8.26 1.65
CA GLU A 79 -8.83 -9.07 2.39
C GLU A 79 -8.17 -10.28 3.06
N ILE A 80 -7.34 -11.02 2.32
CA ILE A 80 -6.60 -12.17 2.87
C ILE A 80 -5.60 -11.71 3.94
N GLN A 81 -4.94 -10.57 3.73
CA GLN A 81 -4.03 -10.00 4.72
C GLN A 81 -4.77 -9.55 5.98
N ARG A 82 -5.99 -9.01 5.86
CA ARG A 82 -6.88 -8.73 7.00
C ARG A 82 -7.30 -9.98 7.74
N GLU A 83 -7.54 -11.09 7.05
CA GLU A 83 -7.80 -12.39 7.71
C GLU A 83 -6.56 -12.86 8.50
N ILE A 84 -5.35 -12.72 7.97
CA ILE A 84 -4.11 -13.03 8.71
C ILE A 84 -4.00 -12.15 9.97
N ILE A 85 -4.29 -10.85 9.86
CA ILE A 85 -4.28 -9.94 11.02
C ILE A 85 -5.30 -10.39 12.08
N ALA A 86 -6.52 -10.74 11.68
CA ALA A 86 -7.56 -11.21 12.59
C ALA A 86 -7.17 -12.51 13.30
N LEU A 87 -6.64 -13.49 12.56
CA LEU A 87 -6.25 -14.79 13.08
C LEU A 87 -4.99 -14.72 13.95
N ALA A 88 -3.89 -14.21 13.39
CA ALA A 88 -2.58 -14.23 14.02
C ALA A 88 -2.37 -13.08 15.01
N GLY A 89 -2.98 -11.91 14.76
CA GLY A 89 -2.81 -10.72 15.60
C GLY A 89 -3.87 -10.56 16.67
N LEU A 90 -5.11 -11.00 16.42
CA LEU A 90 -6.25 -10.81 17.32
C LEU A 90 -6.84 -12.11 17.88
N ALA A 91 -6.27 -13.27 17.53
CA ALA A 91 -6.76 -14.60 17.93
C ALA A 91 -8.26 -14.83 17.63
N MET A 92 -8.79 -14.16 16.60
CA MET A 92 -10.18 -14.33 16.20
C MET A 92 -10.37 -15.72 15.59
N PRO A 93 -11.56 -16.32 15.73
CA PRO A 93 -11.87 -17.55 15.01
C PRO A 93 -11.91 -17.29 13.51
N ARG A 94 -11.58 -18.31 12.72
CA ARG A 94 -11.62 -18.20 11.26
C ARG A 94 -13.03 -17.92 10.77
N ALA A 95 -13.16 -16.92 9.90
CA ALA A 95 -14.42 -16.62 9.25
C ALA A 95 -14.93 -17.84 8.47
N LYS A 96 -16.21 -18.16 8.60
CA LYS A 96 -16.85 -19.17 7.75
C LYS A 96 -16.90 -18.64 6.31
N ARG A 97 -16.47 -19.47 5.36
CA ARG A 97 -16.51 -19.18 3.92
C ARG A 97 -17.56 -20.06 3.26
#